data_AF-A0A1W5XWS0-F1
#
_entry.id   AF-A0A1W5XWS0-F1
#
_cell.length_a   1.000
_cell.length_b   1.000
_cell.length_c   1.000
_cell.angle_alpha   90.00
_cell.angle_beta   90.00
_cell.angle_gamma   90.00
#
_symmetry.space_group_name_H-M   'P 1'
#
loop_
_entity.id
_entity.type
_entity.pdbx_description
1 polymer ?
#
loop_
_entity_poly.entity_id
_entity_poly.type
_entity_poly.pdbx_seq_one_letter_code
_entity_poly.pdbx_strand_id
1 'polypeptide(L)'
;MNPSDTVTASGAAYPYGTEDTLDFHQLPVDPDEGLPQAFTCPIGDTAYDFGLYANLESGDDDPPGTLYDLAAPSRIKVPAPPPGYLVLRVVRLGAEGPRVEFLCKLVAEPALVHRTERLAIRLLEAKVARGNLNGRGHYGSSIVIGVAQRWA
;
A
#
# COMPACT_ATOMS: atom_id res chain seq x y z
N MET A 1 -61.95 6.78 3.27
CA MET A 1 -61.00 7.80 2.74
C MET A 1 -59.61 7.30 3.07
N ASN A 2 -58.74 7.31 2.05
CA ASN A 2 -57.51 6.52 1.90
C ASN A 2 -56.31 7.18 2.64
N PRO A 3 -55.07 6.65 2.57
CA PRO A 3 -54.29 6.04 3.66
C PRO A 3 -52.96 6.82 3.88
N SER A 4 -51.85 6.13 4.25
CA SER A 4 -50.42 6.55 4.25
C SER A 4 -49.75 6.66 5.64
N ASP A 5 -48.58 6.07 5.94
CA ASP A 5 -47.63 5.27 5.17
C ASP A 5 -46.88 4.31 6.11
N THR A 6 -46.82 3.03 5.75
CA THR A 6 -45.83 2.09 6.28
C THR A 6 -44.60 2.19 5.39
N VAL A 7 -43.53 2.86 5.85
CA VAL A 7 -42.25 2.86 5.15
C VAL A 7 -41.55 1.53 5.44
N THR A 8 -41.67 0.59 4.51
CA THR A 8 -40.83 -0.58 4.40
C THR A 8 -39.43 -0.11 3.98
N ALA A 9 -38.48 -0.12 4.91
CA ALA A 9 -37.07 0.00 4.56
C ALA A 9 -36.62 -1.31 3.89
N SER A 10 -36.71 -1.35 2.56
CA SER A 10 -36.01 -2.32 1.73
C SER A 10 -34.51 -2.09 1.90
N GLY A 11 -33.89 -2.87 2.79
CA GLY A 11 -32.44 -2.96 2.87
C GLY A 11 -31.94 -3.63 1.59
N ALA A 12 -31.55 -2.83 0.60
CA ALA A 12 -30.80 -3.32 -0.54
C ALA A 12 -29.51 -3.97 0.00
N ALA A 13 -29.49 -5.30 0.02
CA ALA A 13 -28.28 -6.06 0.21
C ALA A 13 -27.35 -5.68 -0.95
N TYR A 14 -26.31 -4.91 -0.66
CA TYR A 14 -25.18 -4.80 -1.57
C TYR A 14 -24.68 -6.23 -1.82
N PRO A 15 -24.58 -6.69 -3.07
CA PRO A 15 -23.92 -7.95 -3.32
C PRO A 15 -22.47 -7.76 -2.87
N TYR A 16 -22.11 -8.36 -1.73
CA TYR A 16 -20.71 -8.65 -1.45
C TYR A 16 -20.30 -9.60 -2.57
N GLY A 17 -19.64 -9.02 -3.57
CA GLY A 17 -19.15 -9.73 -4.73
C GLY A 17 -18.33 -10.93 -4.28
N THR A 18 -18.45 -11.98 -5.09
CA THR A 18 -17.55 -13.14 -5.16
C THR A 18 -16.17 -12.78 -4.63
N GLU A 19 -15.66 -13.57 -3.68
CA GLU A 19 -14.28 -13.46 -3.22
C GLU A 19 -13.34 -13.59 -4.43
N ASP A 20 -12.97 -12.45 -5.04
CA ASP A 20 -11.88 -12.41 -6.01
C ASP A 20 -10.65 -12.96 -5.27
N THR A 21 -10.33 -14.22 -5.55
CA THR A 21 -9.15 -14.88 -5.01
C THR A 21 -7.96 -14.31 -5.78
N LEU A 22 -7.56 -13.09 -5.42
CA LEU A 22 -6.42 -12.40 -6.00
C LEU A 22 -5.15 -13.16 -5.60
N ASP A 23 -4.36 -13.57 -6.60
CA ASP A 23 -3.04 -14.16 -6.37
C ASP A 23 -2.01 -13.04 -6.18
N PHE A 24 -1.54 -12.88 -4.94
CA PHE A 24 -0.60 -11.83 -4.57
C PHE A 24 0.83 -12.34 -4.66
N HIS A 25 1.63 -11.68 -5.48
CA HIS A 25 3.08 -11.86 -5.53
C HIS A 25 3.78 -10.74 -4.76
N GLN A 26 4.90 -11.06 -4.12
CA GLN A 26 5.69 -10.07 -3.40
C GLN A 26 6.47 -9.19 -4.39
N LEU A 27 6.39 -7.86 -4.20
CA LEU A 27 7.25 -6.92 -4.93
C LEU A 27 8.72 -7.08 -4.49
N PRO A 28 9.68 -6.90 -5.41
CA PRO A 28 11.11 -7.09 -5.16
C PRO A 28 11.73 -5.89 -4.41
N VAL A 29 11.19 -5.57 -3.24
CA VAL A 29 11.74 -4.52 -2.36
C VAL A 29 12.95 -5.09 -1.64
N ASP A 30 14.12 -4.51 -1.89
CA ASP A 30 15.35 -4.82 -1.14
C ASP A 30 15.50 -3.84 0.03
N PRO A 31 15.35 -4.29 1.29
CA PRO A 31 15.45 -3.43 2.46
C PRO A 31 16.85 -2.83 2.64
N ASP A 32 17.89 -3.47 2.12
CA ASP A 32 19.29 -3.03 2.28
C ASP A 32 19.63 -1.88 1.32
N GLU A 33 18.87 -1.73 0.24
CA GLU A 33 19.00 -0.58 -0.68
C GLU A 33 18.47 0.73 -0.08
N GLY A 34 17.66 0.63 0.97
CA GLY A 34 17.01 1.76 1.63
C GLY A 34 15.95 2.46 0.78
N LEU A 35 15.47 3.59 1.29
CA LEU A 35 14.44 4.41 0.66
C LEU A 35 14.99 5.80 0.32
N PRO A 36 14.57 6.42 -0.80
CA PRO A 36 13.63 5.91 -1.79
C PRO A 36 14.20 4.76 -2.65
N GLN A 37 13.33 3.87 -3.13
CA GLN A 37 13.68 2.78 -4.03
C GLN A 37 12.78 2.83 -5.27
N ALA A 38 13.33 2.46 -6.43
CA ALA A 38 12.57 2.29 -7.65
C ALA A 38 12.99 1.01 -8.36
N PHE A 39 12.03 0.30 -8.93
CA PHE A 39 12.26 -0.93 -9.66
C PHE A 39 11.17 -1.16 -10.70
N THR A 40 11.51 -1.90 -11.74
CA THR A 40 10.58 -2.28 -12.82
C THR A 40 10.33 -3.77 -12.73
N CYS A 41 9.05 -4.19 -12.76
CA CYS A 41 8.73 -5.60 -12.90
C CYS A 41 7.46 -5.83 -13.74
N PRO A 42 7.37 -6.98 -14.42
CA PRO A 42 6.14 -7.38 -15.11
C PRO A 42 5.10 -7.89 -14.12
N ILE A 43 3.85 -7.49 -14.31
CA ILE A 43 2.67 -8.07 -13.65
C ILE A 43 1.72 -8.51 -14.76
N GLY A 44 1.58 -9.84 -14.91
CA GLY A 44 0.99 -10.41 -16.13
C GLY A 44 1.82 -10.00 -17.36
N ASP A 45 1.14 -9.54 -18.41
CA ASP A 45 1.79 -9.12 -19.67
C ASP A 45 2.21 -7.65 -19.69
N THR A 46 2.04 -6.93 -18.57
CA THR A 46 2.30 -5.48 -18.50
C THR A 46 3.47 -5.17 -17.58
N ALA A 47 4.44 -4.37 -18.06
CA ALA A 47 5.53 -3.87 -17.24
C ALA A 47 5.10 -2.62 -16.46
N TYR A 48 5.57 -2.54 -15.21
CA TYR A 48 5.28 -1.42 -14.33
C TYR A 48 6.55 -0.90 -13.67
N ASP A 49 6.70 0.42 -13.62
CA ASP A 49 7.69 1.09 -12.78
C ASP A 49 7.08 1.42 -11.43
N PHE A 50 7.67 0.88 -10.38
CA PHE A 50 7.31 1.13 -9.00
C PHE A 50 8.30 2.12 -8.37
N GLY A 51 7.78 3.10 -7.66
CA GLY A 51 8.55 4.01 -6.82
C GLY A 51 8.06 3.94 -5.38
N LEU A 52 8.96 3.71 -4.45
CA LEU A 52 8.68 3.52 -3.04
C LEU A 52 9.47 4.53 -2.21
N TYR A 53 8.79 5.23 -1.30
CA TYR A 53 9.46 6.13 -0.36
C TYR A 53 8.71 6.21 0.96
N ALA A 54 9.43 6.49 2.04
CA ALA A 54 8.82 6.75 3.34
C ALA A 54 8.57 8.25 3.51
N ASN A 55 7.40 8.59 4.04
CA ASN A 55 7.03 9.93 4.45
C ASN A 55 6.74 9.89 5.96
N LEU A 56 7.72 10.26 6.78
CA LEU A 56 7.62 10.30 8.23
C LEU A 56 8.25 11.58 8.78
N GLU A 57 7.79 11.98 9.95
CA GLU A 57 8.50 12.95 10.79
C GLU A 57 9.49 12.16 11.65
N SER A 58 10.71 11.97 11.16
CA SER A 58 11.81 11.40 11.96
C SER A 58 12.47 12.49 12.80
N GLY A 59 12.89 12.18 14.03
CA GLY A 59 13.81 13.05 14.75
C GLY A 59 15.20 12.99 14.10
N ASP A 60 15.83 14.14 13.92
CA ASP A 60 17.21 14.20 13.39
C ASP A 60 18.23 13.49 14.31
N ASP A 61 17.89 13.34 15.59
CA ASP A 61 18.72 12.72 16.63
C ASP A 61 18.50 11.20 16.79
N ASP A 62 17.58 10.60 16.03
CA ASP A 62 17.33 9.17 16.14
C ASP A 62 18.56 8.35 15.68
N PRO A 63 19.04 7.37 16.47
CA PRO A 63 20.13 6.50 16.04
C PRO A 63 19.82 5.76 14.74
N PRO A 64 20.81 5.43 13.88
CA PRO A 64 20.57 4.74 12.61
C PRO A 64 19.80 3.40 12.73
N GLY A 65 19.92 2.72 13.87
CA GLY A 65 19.21 1.47 14.15
C GLY A 65 17.78 1.63 14.67
N THR A 66 17.28 2.86 14.86
CA THR A 66 15.89 3.10 15.27
C THR A 66 14.94 2.60 14.19
N LEU A 67 14.03 1.68 14.55
CA LEU A 67 13.05 1.09 13.64
C LEU A 67 11.69 1.79 13.78
N TYR A 68 11.19 2.33 12.67
CA TYR A 68 9.82 2.84 12.55
C TYR A 68 8.93 1.77 11.94
N ASP A 69 7.88 1.36 12.66
CA ASP A 69 6.85 0.47 12.13
C ASP A 69 5.73 1.31 11.49
N LEU A 70 5.78 1.42 10.16
CA LEU A 70 4.80 2.14 9.34
C LEU A 70 3.59 1.27 8.98
N ALA A 71 3.61 -0.02 9.34
CA ALA A 71 2.51 -0.96 9.16
C ALA A 71 1.78 -1.28 10.47
N ALA A 72 2.26 -0.77 11.61
CA ALA A 72 1.58 -0.95 12.89
C ALA A 72 0.15 -0.40 12.79
N PRO A 73 -0.87 -1.21 13.10
CA PRO A 73 -2.24 -0.70 13.14
C PRO A 73 -2.26 0.44 14.16
N SER A 74 -2.87 1.57 13.78
CA SER A 74 -3.06 2.70 14.70
C SER A 74 -3.80 2.20 15.94
N ARG A 75 -3.07 1.88 17.02
CA ARG A 75 -3.64 1.40 18.30
C ARG A 75 -4.43 2.49 19.03
N ILE A 76 -4.61 3.64 18.38
CA ILE A 76 -5.00 4.87 19.00
C ILE A 76 -6.52 4.95 18.96
N LYS A 77 -7.13 4.75 20.14
CA LYS A 77 -8.56 5.03 20.38
C LYS A 77 -8.93 6.51 20.18
N VAL A 78 -7.92 7.37 20.04
CA VAL A 78 -8.00 8.79 19.71
C VAL A 78 -7.31 8.96 18.35
N PRO A 79 -7.88 9.66 17.36
CA PRO A 79 -7.19 9.87 16.09
C PRO A 79 -5.87 10.62 16.33
N ALA A 80 -4.73 9.94 16.22
CA ALA A 80 -3.44 10.59 16.04
C ALA A 80 -2.85 10.08 14.71
N PRO A 81 -2.16 10.94 13.96
CA PRO A 81 -1.50 10.52 12.73
C PRO A 81 -0.48 9.40 13.04
N PRO A 82 -0.36 8.36 12.20
CA PRO A 82 0.71 7.39 12.32
C PRO A 82 2.06 8.11 12.20
N PRO A 83 3.15 7.54 12.77
CA PRO A 83 4.48 8.18 12.77
C PRO A 83 5.00 8.48 11.35
N GLY A 84 4.45 7.80 10.35
CA GLY A 84 4.59 8.14 8.95
C GLY A 84 3.80 7.19 8.06
N TYR A 85 4.08 7.24 6.78
CA TYR A 85 3.47 6.40 5.76
C TYR A 85 4.52 5.90 4.79
N LEU A 86 4.34 4.66 4.33
CA LEU A 86 4.99 4.20 3.12
C LEU A 86 4.16 4.65 1.92
N VAL A 87 4.79 5.31 0.94
CA VAL A 87 4.11 5.80 -0.26
C VAL A 87 4.57 5.01 -1.46
N LEU A 88 3.60 4.48 -2.21
CA LEU A 88 3.84 3.74 -3.43
C LEU A 88 3.31 4.51 -4.63
N ARG A 89 4.18 4.69 -5.62
CA ARG A 89 3.85 5.16 -6.96
C ARG A 89 3.95 3.99 -7.92
N VAL A 90 2.98 3.85 -8.81
CA VAL A 90 2.99 2.84 -9.87
C VAL A 90 2.72 3.51 -11.21
N VAL A 91 3.61 3.25 -12.17
CA VAL A 91 3.49 3.70 -13.56
C VAL A 91 3.39 2.48 -14.45
N ARG A 92 2.31 2.40 -15.22
CA ARG A 92 2.19 1.43 -16.30
C ARG A 92 3.07 1.85 -17.47
N LEU A 93 3.86 0.92 -17.98
CA LEU A 93 4.60 1.07 -19.24
C LEU A 93 3.78 0.40 -20.35
N GLY A 94 3.27 1.19 -21.29
CA GLY A 94 2.46 0.69 -22.41
C GLY A 94 2.79 1.38 -23.73
N ALA A 95 2.17 0.92 -24.82
CA ALA A 95 2.39 1.45 -26.17
C ALA A 95 2.06 2.95 -26.29
N GLU A 96 1.07 3.43 -25.54
CA GLU A 96 0.68 4.84 -25.45
C GLU A 96 1.62 5.69 -24.58
N GLY A 97 2.70 5.09 -24.06
CA GLY A 97 3.65 5.71 -23.13
C GLY A 97 3.34 5.46 -21.65
N PRO A 98 4.20 5.99 -20.75
CA PRO A 98 4.07 5.78 -19.31
C PRO A 98 2.86 6.51 -18.71
N ARG A 99 2.06 5.81 -17.91
CA ARG A 99 0.88 6.38 -17.22
C ARG A 99 0.92 6.07 -15.73
N VAL A 100 0.81 7.08 -14.87
CA VAL A 100 0.64 6.88 -13.42
C VAL A 100 -0.73 6.25 -13.17
N GLU A 101 -0.75 5.04 -12.63
CA GLU A 101 -1.99 4.34 -12.26
C GLU A 101 -2.28 4.43 -10.77
N PHE A 102 -1.24 4.70 -9.97
CA PHE A 102 -1.33 4.72 -8.53
C PHE A 102 -0.31 5.67 -7.93
N LEU A 103 -0.77 6.46 -6.96
CA LEU A 103 0.08 7.20 -6.04
C LEU A 103 -0.66 7.31 -4.73
N CYS A 104 -0.30 6.50 -3.75
CA CYS A 104 -1.01 6.48 -2.48
C CYS A 104 -0.11 6.12 -1.30
N LYS A 105 -0.49 6.66 -0.13
CA LYS A 105 -0.02 6.18 1.17
C LYS A 105 -0.61 4.80 1.42
N LEU A 106 0.25 3.81 1.61
CA LEU A 106 -0.19 2.47 1.96
C LEU A 106 -0.58 2.43 3.44
N VAL A 107 -1.66 1.71 3.70
CA VAL A 107 -2.18 1.44 5.03
C VAL A 107 -2.21 -0.07 5.21
N ALA A 108 -1.57 -0.55 6.27
CA ALA A 108 -1.59 -1.95 6.66
C ALA A 108 -2.77 -2.22 7.59
N GLU A 109 -3.91 -2.53 6.99
CA GLU A 109 -5.07 -3.09 7.70
C GLU A 109 -5.31 -4.52 7.20
N PRO A 110 -5.70 -5.47 8.06
CA PRO A 110 -5.71 -6.90 7.72
C PRO A 110 -6.47 -7.27 6.44
N ALA A 111 -7.56 -6.54 6.14
CA ALA A 111 -8.39 -6.78 4.96
C ALA A 111 -8.28 -5.69 3.88
N LEU A 112 -7.41 -4.70 4.06
CA LEU A 112 -7.34 -3.56 3.15
C LEU A 112 -6.48 -3.89 1.92
N VAL A 113 -7.13 -3.85 0.77
CA VAL A 113 -6.49 -3.96 -0.54
C VAL A 113 -6.69 -2.63 -1.27
N HIS A 114 -5.58 -1.96 -1.56
CA HIS A 114 -5.54 -0.76 -2.37
C HIS A 114 -5.75 -1.17 -3.83
N ARG A 115 -6.80 -0.65 -4.44
CA ARG A 115 -7.28 -1.09 -5.74
C ARG A 115 -7.07 0.00 -6.79
N THR A 116 -6.44 -0.36 -7.89
CA THR A 116 -6.31 0.46 -9.10
C THR A 116 -7.17 -0.13 -10.20
N GLU A 117 -7.12 0.47 -11.40
CA GLU A 117 -7.77 -0.08 -12.60
C GLU A 117 -7.37 -1.55 -12.83
N ARG A 118 -6.06 -1.87 -12.80
CA ARG A 118 -5.52 -3.20 -13.17
C ARG A 118 -4.85 -3.96 -12.03
N LEU A 119 -4.47 -3.26 -10.96
CA LEU A 119 -3.69 -3.84 -9.87
C LEU A 119 -4.45 -3.80 -8.54
N ALA A 120 -4.17 -4.79 -7.72
CA ALA A 120 -4.49 -4.84 -6.31
C ALA A 120 -3.18 -4.87 -5.51
N ILE A 121 -3.08 -4.02 -4.50
CA ILE A 121 -1.86 -3.81 -3.72
C ILE A 121 -2.21 -3.98 -2.24
N ARG A 122 -1.39 -4.76 -1.53
CA ARG A 122 -1.56 -5.02 -0.10
C ARG A 122 -0.24 -4.81 0.63
N LEU A 123 -0.26 -3.98 1.66
CA LEU A 123 0.89 -3.82 2.57
C LEU A 123 0.80 -4.87 3.68
N LEU A 124 1.87 -5.66 3.85
CA LEU A 124 1.94 -6.71 4.88
C LEU A 124 2.90 -6.32 6.00
N GLU A 125 4.04 -5.71 5.67
CA GLU A 125 5.03 -5.23 6.64
C GLU A 125 5.70 -3.95 6.12
N ALA A 126 6.01 -3.01 7.02
CA ALA A 126 6.78 -1.81 6.71
C ALA A 126 7.58 -1.34 7.94
N LYS A 127 8.62 -2.08 8.31
CA LYS A 127 9.60 -1.65 9.30
C LYS A 127 10.77 -0.99 8.58
N VAL A 128 11.04 0.27 8.89
CA VAL A 128 12.11 1.04 8.25
C VAL A 128 13.05 1.55 9.32
N ALA A 129 14.33 1.22 9.20
CA ALA A 129 15.36 1.77 10.05
C ALA A 129 15.68 3.22 9.67
N ARG A 130 16.02 4.06 10.65
CA ARG A 130 16.44 5.45 10.44
C ARG A 130 17.63 5.56 9.47
N GLY A 131 18.57 4.62 9.53
CA GLY A 131 19.72 4.55 8.63
C GLY A 131 19.37 4.23 7.18
N ASN A 132 18.18 3.65 6.93
CA ASN A 132 17.67 3.36 5.58
C ASN A 132 16.78 4.48 5.02
N LEU A 133 16.60 5.57 5.76
CA LEU A 133 16.00 6.80 5.22
C LEU A 133 17.10 7.61 4.54
N ASN A 134 17.12 7.57 3.21
CA ASN A 134 18.14 8.17 2.34
C ASN A 134 19.54 7.53 2.47
N GLY A 135 19.61 6.29 2.96
CA GLY A 135 20.86 5.56 3.16
C GLY A 135 20.69 4.07 2.85
N ARG A 136 21.81 3.35 2.75
CA ARG A 136 21.86 1.91 2.48
C ARG A 136 22.40 1.15 3.69
N GLY A 137 21.91 -0.06 3.90
CA GLY A 137 22.40 -0.99 4.93
C GLY A 137 21.30 -1.85 5.53
N HIS A 138 21.67 -2.90 6.25
CA HIS A 138 20.70 -3.87 6.75
C HIS A 138 19.78 -3.28 7.82
N TYR A 139 20.38 -2.72 8.89
CA TYR A 139 19.76 -2.06 10.06
C TYR A 139 18.45 -2.65 10.63
N GLY A 140 18.03 -3.85 10.20
CA GLY A 140 16.76 -4.49 10.57
C GLY A 140 15.52 -4.02 9.79
N SER A 141 15.65 -3.31 8.68
CA SER A 141 14.50 -2.92 7.86
C SER A 141 13.83 -4.15 7.21
N SER A 142 12.50 -4.14 7.11
CA SER A 142 11.71 -5.15 6.38
C SER A 142 10.49 -4.48 5.76
N ILE A 143 10.31 -4.66 4.46
CA ILE A 143 9.16 -4.15 3.73
C ILE A 143 8.59 -5.27 2.88
N VAL A 144 7.32 -5.59 3.09
CA VAL A 144 6.63 -6.64 2.35
C VAL A 144 5.35 -6.06 1.75
N ILE A 145 5.33 -5.96 0.42
CA ILE A 145 4.19 -5.48 -0.36
C ILE A 145 3.78 -6.58 -1.34
N GLY A 146 2.53 -6.99 -1.27
CA GLY A 146 1.91 -7.87 -2.25
C GLY A 146 1.28 -7.07 -3.38
N VAL A 147 1.41 -7.56 -4.60
CA VAL A 147 0.73 -7.06 -5.79
C VAL A 147 0.02 -8.22 -6.51
N ALA A 148 -1.20 -7.97 -6.99
CA ALA A 148 -1.98 -8.91 -7.77
C ALA A 148 -2.57 -8.21 -9.00
N GLN A 149 -2.72 -8.94 -10.10
CA GLN A 149 -3.50 -8.48 -11.25
C GLN A 149 -4.99 -8.65 -10.95
N ARG A 150 -5.82 -7.65 -11.28
CA ARG A 150 -7.28 -7.71 -11.08
C ARG A 150 -8.01 -8.11 -12.35
N TRP A 151 -7.60 -7.57 -13.49
CA TRP A 151 -8.22 -7.83 -14.80
C TRP A 151 -7.13 -7.75 -15.89
N ALA A 152 -7.27 -8.54 -16.95
CA ALA A 152 -6.38 -8.53 -18.12
C ALA A 152 -6.81 -7.47 -19.15
#